data_AF-A0A8T2QB69-F1
#
_entry.id   AF-A0A8T2QB69-F1
#
_cell.length_a   1.000
_cell.length_b   1.000
_cell.length_c   1.000
_cell.angle_alpha   90.00
_cell.angle_beta   90.00
_cell.angle_gamma   90.00
#
_symmetry.space_group_name_H-M   'P 1'
#
loop_
_entity.id
_entity.type
_entity.pdbx_description
1 polymer ?
#
loop_
_entity_poly.entity_id
_entity_poly.type
_entity_poly.pdbx_seq_one_letter_code
_entity_poly.pdbx_strand_id
1 'polypeptide(L)'
;MDGCTLDTDGEKQRVMKCLEAAIRRRAAQGLRLELCTTDRVGLLSETTRVFRENGLSVVRAGVTTQGDKALNSFYVTSMSGGPVDMRSIEAVRNEIGKQMLLVKDGVPKSKGSSHTLSTLKSALSLTSLLRLQWERFSSNVSLIK
;
A
#
# COMPACT_ATOMS: atom_id res chain seq x y z
N MET A 1 -33.87 -13.48 20.03
CA MET A 1 -33.26 -12.76 18.88
C MET A 1 -31.86 -12.48 19.33
N ASP A 2 -30.98 -13.41 19.00
CA ASP A 2 -29.76 -13.60 19.77
C ASP A 2 -28.71 -12.82 19.02
N GLY A 3 -28.33 -11.65 19.55
CA GLY A 3 -27.42 -10.69 18.93
C GLY A 3 -25.98 -11.20 18.79
N CYS A 4 -25.79 -12.49 18.58
CA CYS A 4 -24.50 -13.13 18.42
C CYS A 4 -23.94 -12.84 17.02
N THR A 5 -22.76 -12.23 17.00
CA THR A 5 -22.06 -11.84 15.78
C THR A 5 -21.12 -12.99 15.39
N LEU A 6 -21.42 -13.70 14.30
CA LEU A 6 -20.66 -14.84 13.73
C LEU A 6 -20.66 -16.11 14.60
N ASP A 7 -21.77 -16.85 14.56
CA ASP A 7 -22.01 -18.01 15.43
C ASP A 7 -21.32 -19.29 14.92
N THR A 8 -21.08 -19.40 13.61
CA THR A 8 -20.44 -20.58 13.01
C THR A 8 -19.00 -20.33 12.56
N ASP A 9 -18.16 -21.37 12.59
CA ASP A 9 -16.80 -21.31 12.03
C ASP A 9 -16.81 -21.01 10.52
N GLY A 10 -17.86 -21.44 9.81
CA GLY A 10 -18.08 -21.10 8.41
C GLY A 10 -18.26 -19.60 8.18
N GLU A 11 -19.01 -18.91 9.05
CA GLU A 11 -19.19 -17.44 8.98
C GLU A 11 -17.89 -16.70 9.29
N LYS A 12 -17.16 -17.13 10.33
CA LYS A 12 -15.86 -16.55 10.68
C LYS A 12 -14.87 -16.68 9.51
N GLN A 13 -14.80 -17.85 8.89
CA GLN A 13 -13.91 -18.10 7.74
C GLN A 13 -14.28 -17.24 6.53
N ARG A 14 -15.59 -17.04 6.27
CA ARG A 14 -16.05 -16.17 5.18
C ARG A 14 -15.66 -14.71 5.43
N VAL A 15 -15.92 -14.19 6.63
CA VAL A 15 -15.56 -12.81 6.99
C VAL A 15 -14.05 -12.60 6.87
N MET A 16 -13.24 -13.51 7.40
CA MET A 16 -11.78 -13.43 7.29
C MET A 16 -11.31 -13.39 5.83
N LYS A 17 -11.78 -14.32 4.98
CA LYS A 17 -11.44 -14.35 3.55
C LYS A 17 -11.88 -13.07 2.83
N CYS A 18 -13.08 -12.59 3.12
CA CYS A 18 -13.60 -11.35 2.55
C CYS A 18 -12.77 -10.13 2.96
N LEU A 19 -12.35 -10.05 4.22
CA LEU A 19 -11.48 -8.99 4.73
C LEU A 19 -10.09 -9.05 4.11
N GLU A 20 -9.46 -10.21 4.06
CA GLU A 20 -8.16 -10.41 3.41
C GLU A 20 -8.22 -9.96 1.94
N ALA A 21 -9.27 -10.37 1.23
CA ALA A 21 -9.46 -9.99 -0.16
C ALA A 21 -9.78 -8.49 -0.31
N ALA A 22 -10.54 -7.87 0.61
CA ALA A 22 -10.81 -6.45 0.61
C ALA A 22 -9.54 -5.62 0.87
N ILE A 23 -8.67 -6.08 1.78
CA ILE A 23 -7.36 -5.46 2.04
C ILE A 23 -6.48 -5.59 0.80
N ARG A 24 -6.34 -6.79 0.22
CA ARG A 24 -5.52 -6.99 -0.99
C ARG A 24 -5.96 -6.13 -2.16
N ARG A 25 -7.27 -5.93 -2.33
CA ARG A 25 -7.83 -5.05 -3.37
C ARG A 25 -7.62 -3.57 -3.09
N ARG A 26 -7.55 -3.14 -1.82
CA ARG A 26 -7.38 -1.73 -1.42
C ARG A 26 -5.93 -1.32 -1.12
N ALA A 27 -5.07 -2.27 -0.80
CA ALA A 27 -3.66 -2.04 -0.53
C ALA A 27 -3.02 -1.41 -1.77
N ALA A 28 -2.38 -0.25 -1.59
CA ALA A 28 -1.67 0.39 -2.67
C ALA A 28 -0.45 -0.47 -3.02
N GLN A 29 -0.48 -1.06 -4.22
CA GLN A 29 0.63 -1.84 -4.75
C GLN A 29 1.60 -0.92 -5.49
N GLY A 30 2.89 -1.23 -5.42
CA GLY A 30 3.93 -0.48 -6.12
C GLY A 30 4.80 0.39 -5.23
N LEU A 31 5.83 0.99 -5.84
CA LEU A 31 6.74 1.92 -5.20
C LEU A 31 6.08 3.30 -5.10
N ARG A 32 6.25 4.01 -3.98
CA ARG A 32 5.67 5.33 -3.79
C ARG A 32 6.68 6.42 -4.16
N LEU A 33 6.31 7.28 -5.09
CA LEU A 33 7.05 8.47 -5.51
C LEU A 33 6.28 9.71 -5.04
N GLU A 34 6.94 10.60 -4.32
CA GLU A 34 6.38 11.88 -3.88
C GLU A 34 7.00 13.01 -4.70
N LEU A 35 6.17 13.82 -5.35
CA LEU A 35 6.56 15.02 -6.10
C LEU A 35 6.14 16.25 -5.31
N CYS A 36 7.10 17.10 -4.96
CA CYS A 36 6.86 18.39 -4.33
C CYS A 36 7.52 19.49 -5.16
N THR A 37 6.72 20.37 -5.75
CA THR A 37 7.21 21.48 -6.59
C THR A 37 6.16 22.57 -6.75
N THR A 38 6.51 23.69 -7.38
CA THR A 38 5.56 24.74 -7.75
C THR A 38 4.56 24.19 -8.77
N ASP A 39 3.27 24.36 -8.48
CA ASP A 39 2.21 23.91 -9.37
C ASP A 39 2.16 24.81 -10.61
N ARG A 40 2.01 24.16 -11.77
CA ARG A 40 1.97 24.84 -13.07
C ARG A 40 1.14 24.05 -14.05
N VAL A 41 0.54 24.74 -15.01
CA VAL A 41 -0.16 24.12 -16.13
C VAL A 41 0.79 23.14 -16.83
N GLY A 42 0.34 21.91 -17.00
CA GLY A 42 1.10 20.85 -17.68
C GLY A 42 2.00 19.99 -16.77
N LEU A 43 2.18 20.34 -15.48
CA LEU A 43 3.07 19.59 -14.57
C LEU A 43 2.74 18.09 -14.51
N LEU A 44 1.45 17.74 -14.35
CA LEU A 44 1.01 16.35 -14.31
C LEU A 44 1.18 15.64 -15.65
N SER A 45 0.98 16.35 -16.76
CA SER A 45 1.15 15.80 -18.10
C SER A 45 2.62 15.47 -18.35
N GLU A 46 3.53 16.37 -18.00
CA GLU A 46 4.97 16.16 -18.06
C GLU A 46 5.39 14.99 -17.17
N THR A 47 4.99 15.02 -15.89
CA THR A 47 5.32 13.97 -14.91
C THR A 47 4.87 12.58 -15.36
N THR A 48 3.61 12.44 -15.80
CA THR A 48 3.07 11.14 -16.24
C THR A 48 3.65 10.69 -17.57
N ARG A 49 4.04 11.62 -18.45
CA ARG A 49 4.79 11.33 -19.67
C ARG A 49 6.15 10.72 -19.33
N VAL A 50 6.91 11.34 -18.43
CA VAL A 50 8.21 10.83 -17.98
C VAL A 50 8.07 9.42 -17.42
N PHE A 51 7.07 9.17 -16.57
CA PHE A 51 6.81 7.83 -16.05
C PHE A 51 6.60 6.80 -17.16
N ARG A 52 5.74 7.11 -18.13
CA ARG A 52 5.44 6.23 -19.26
C ARG A 52 6.69 5.96 -20.12
N GLU A 53 7.46 7.00 -20.43
CA GLU A 53 8.67 6.90 -21.26
C GLU A 53 9.79 6.08 -20.58
N ASN A 54 9.81 6.06 -19.25
CA ASN A 54 10.75 5.26 -18.46
C ASN A 54 10.19 3.88 -18.03
N GLY A 55 9.06 3.48 -18.62
CA GLY A 55 8.48 2.16 -18.43
C GLY A 55 7.79 1.93 -17.08
N LEU A 56 7.29 3.01 -16.47
CA LEU A 56 6.52 2.97 -15.24
C LEU A 56 5.02 3.11 -15.54
N SER A 57 4.20 2.37 -14.79
CA SER A 57 2.74 2.47 -14.79
C SER A 57 2.25 3.03 -13.46
N VAL A 58 1.34 4.01 -13.50
CA VAL A 58 0.74 4.59 -12.29
C VAL A 58 -0.49 3.78 -11.89
N VAL A 59 -0.45 3.16 -10.71
CA VAL A 59 -1.54 2.35 -10.15
C VAL A 59 -2.48 3.19 -9.28
N ARG A 60 -1.94 4.18 -8.59
CA ARG A 60 -2.71 5.14 -7.78
C ARG A 60 -1.98 6.47 -7.75
N ALA A 61 -2.74 7.57 -7.76
CA ALA A 61 -2.22 8.90 -7.54
C ALA A 61 -3.05 9.61 -6.47
N GLY A 62 -2.38 10.31 -5.57
CA GLY A 62 -2.96 11.40 -4.77
C GLY A 62 -2.37 12.69 -5.29
N VAL A 63 -3.24 13.62 -5.72
CA VAL A 63 -2.84 14.91 -6.31
C VAL A 63 -3.50 15.99 -5.50
N THR A 64 -2.69 16.90 -4.97
CA THR A 64 -3.17 18.01 -4.15
C THR A 64 -2.34 19.25 -4.44
N THR A 65 -3.00 20.39 -4.54
CA THR A 65 -2.35 21.70 -4.61
C THR A 65 -2.59 22.44 -3.28
N GLN A 66 -1.51 22.92 -2.67
CA GLN A 66 -1.57 23.73 -1.45
C GLN A 66 -0.84 25.05 -1.72
N GLY A 67 -1.60 26.14 -1.80
CA GLY A 67 -1.05 27.44 -2.24
C GLY A 67 -0.54 27.34 -3.68
N ASP A 68 0.74 27.64 -3.88
CA ASP A 68 1.43 27.54 -5.17
C ASP A 68 2.16 26.20 -5.36
N LYS A 69 2.04 25.25 -4.42
CA LYS A 69 2.76 23.97 -4.47
C LYS A 69 1.88 22.79 -4.82
N ALA A 70 2.36 21.96 -5.73
CA ALA A 70 1.85 20.62 -5.99
C ALA A 70 2.51 19.62 -5.03
N LEU A 71 1.68 18.86 -4.31
CA LEU A 71 2.08 17.82 -3.35
C LEU A 71 1.49 16.48 -3.80
N ASN A 72 2.14 15.86 -4.78
CA ASN A 72 1.61 14.68 -5.44
C ASN A 72 2.29 13.42 -4.92
N SER A 73 1.55 12.32 -4.84
CA SER A 73 2.09 11.00 -4.56
C SER A 73 1.58 9.98 -5.56
N PHE A 74 2.49 9.24 -6.15
CA PHE A 74 2.22 8.25 -7.19
C PHE A 74 2.68 6.88 -6.68
N TYR A 75 1.81 5.88 -6.78
CA TYR A 75 2.17 4.48 -6.60
C TYR A 75 2.40 3.89 -7.98
N VAL A 76 3.64 3.47 -8.23
CA VAL A 76 4.08 3.03 -9.55
C VAL A 76 4.56 1.57 -9.54
N THR A 77 4.33 0.89 -10.65
CA THR A 77 4.84 -0.45 -10.94
C THR A 77 5.59 -0.45 -12.27
N SER A 78 6.30 -1.53 -12.57
CA SER A 78 6.71 -1.80 -13.95
C SER A 78 5.47 -1.94 -14.85
N MET A 79 5.63 -1.78 -16.17
CA MET A 79 4.55 -2.04 -17.15
C MET A 79 3.96 -3.45 -17.05
N SER A 80 4.73 -4.43 -16.55
CA SER A 80 4.25 -5.80 -16.30
C SER A 80 3.43 -5.95 -15.01
N GLY A 81 3.24 -4.87 -14.24
CA GLY A 81 2.65 -4.90 -12.90
C GLY A 81 3.62 -5.36 -11.80
N GLY A 82 4.88 -5.64 -12.15
CA GLY A 82 5.91 -6.08 -11.23
C GLY A 82 6.60 -4.96 -10.43
N PRO A 83 7.58 -5.32 -9.58
CA PRO A 83 8.41 -4.33 -8.89
C PRO A 83 9.18 -3.47 -9.90
N VAL A 84 9.43 -2.21 -9.52
CA VAL A 84 10.18 -1.26 -10.34
C VAL A 84 11.69 -1.46 -10.15
N ASP A 85 12.44 -1.40 -11.24
CA ASP A 85 13.91 -1.44 -11.22
C ASP A 85 14.51 -0.09 -10.81
N MET A 86 15.62 -0.13 -10.09
CA MET A 86 16.29 1.07 -9.59
C MET A 86 16.78 1.96 -10.73
N ARG A 87 17.18 1.39 -11.87
CA ARG A 87 17.60 2.16 -13.06
C ARG A 87 16.48 3.07 -13.58
N SER A 88 15.25 2.54 -13.67
CA SER A 88 14.09 3.33 -14.08
C SER A 88 13.80 4.46 -13.08
N ILE A 89 13.96 4.20 -11.78
CA ILE A 89 13.79 5.23 -10.74
C ILE A 89 14.83 6.33 -10.88
N GLU A 90 16.09 5.99 -11.09
CA GLU A 90 17.15 6.97 -11.29
C GLU A 90 16.93 7.80 -12.56
N ALA A 91 16.53 7.17 -13.66
CA ALA A 91 16.22 7.86 -14.92
C ALA A 91 15.09 8.88 -14.73
N VAL A 92 13.97 8.47 -14.11
CA VAL A 92 12.85 9.36 -13.79
C VAL A 92 13.28 10.51 -12.87
N ARG A 93 14.10 10.25 -11.86
CA ARG A 93 14.59 11.30 -10.95
C ARG A 93 15.56 12.26 -11.63
N ASN A 94 16.33 11.80 -12.62
CA ASN A 94 17.20 12.67 -13.40
C ASN A 94 16.39 13.59 -14.33
N GLU A 95 15.28 13.09 -14.88
CA GLU A 95 14.44 13.86 -15.81
C GLU A 95 13.51 14.84 -15.09
N ILE A 96 12.86 14.43 -14.00
CA ILE A 96 11.96 15.31 -13.21
C ILE A 96 12.74 16.24 -12.27
N GLY A 97 13.91 15.79 -11.80
CA GLY A 97 14.71 16.49 -10.81
C GLY A 97 14.75 15.76 -9.46
N LYS A 98 15.96 15.43 -9.01
CA LYS A 98 16.21 14.60 -7.82
C LYS A 98 15.66 15.17 -6.51
N GLN A 99 15.59 16.50 -6.41
CA GLN A 99 15.09 17.23 -5.24
C GLN A 99 13.56 17.33 -5.23
N MET A 100 12.95 17.27 -6.41
CA MET A 100 11.49 17.37 -6.57
C MET A 100 10.82 16.01 -6.35
N LEU A 101 11.47 14.92 -6.77
CA LEU A 101 10.93 13.57 -6.70
C LEU A 101 11.66 12.70 -5.66
N LEU A 102 10.95 12.41 -4.57
CA LEU A 102 11.40 11.56 -3.47
C LEU A 102 10.86 10.14 -3.63
N VAL A 103 11.70 9.15 -3.36
CA VAL A 103 11.31 7.74 -3.33
C VAL A 103 11.02 7.39 -1.88
N LYS A 104 9.80 6.94 -1.58
CA LYS A 104 9.48 6.34 -0.30
C LYS A 104 9.57 4.83 -0.41
N ASP A 105 10.37 4.24 0.48
CA ASP A 105 10.43 2.79 0.64
C ASP A 105 9.03 2.26 0.93
N GLY A 106 8.55 1.38 0.04
CA GLY A 106 7.28 0.71 0.22
C GLY A 106 7.32 -0.20 1.45
N VAL A 107 6.16 -0.34 2.11
CA VAL A 107 5.87 -1.35 3.14
C VAL A 107 6.52 -2.71 2.77
N PRO A 108 7.11 -3.46 3.73
CA PRO A 108 7.96 -4.61 3.45
C PRO A 108 7.26 -5.66 2.57
N LYS A 109 7.94 -6.00 1.46
CA LYS A 109 7.58 -7.09 0.56
C LYS A 109 7.66 -8.42 1.33
N SER A 110 6.52 -9.11 1.52
CA SER A 110 6.54 -10.51 1.91
C SER A 110 7.14 -11.34 0.76
N LYS A 111 8.39 -11.79 0.90
CA LYS A 111 9.01 -12.72 -0.04
C LYS A 111 8.29 -14.07 0.04
N GLY A 112 7.50 -14.41 -0.97
CA GLY A 112 7.14 -15.80 -1.24
C GLY A 112 8.35 -16.50 -1.85
N SER A 113 8.96 -17.41 -1.10
CA SER A 113 9.89 -18.42 -1.62
C SER A 113 9.40 -19.76 -1.14
N SER A 114 8.88 -20.58 -2.06
CA SER A 114 8.74 -22.02 -1.83
C SER A 114 10.14 -22.62 -1.94
N HIS A 115 10.65 -23.23 -0.88
CA HIS A 115 11.51 -24.43 -0.87
C HIS A 115 11.83 -24.79 0.60
N THR A 116 11.13 -25.83 1.08
CA THR A 116 11.50 -26.81 2.14
C THR A 116 12.56 -26.43 3.19
N LEU A 117 12.17 -26.37 4.47
CA LEU A 117 12.41 -27.43 5.47
C LEU A 117 12.06 -26.89 6.87
N SER A 118 11.37 -27.73 7.62
CA SER A 118 11.16 -27.66 9.07
C SER A 118 12.32 -27.00 9.83
N THR A 119 12.08 -25.83 10.42
CA THR A 119 12.59 -25.31 11.71
C THR A 119 12.43 -23.78 11.71
N LEU A 120 11.19 -23.27 11.75
CA LEU A 120 10.90 -21.89 12.18
C LEU A 120 9.46 -21.79 12.71
N LYS A 121 9.11 -22.72 13.63
CA LYS A 121 8.02 -22.49 14.58
C LYS A 121 8.55 -21.55 15.68
N SER A 122 8.63 -20.23 15.45
CA SER A 122 8.85 -19.33 16.59
C SER A 122 8.50 -17.85 16.41
N ALA A 123 8.62 -17.24 15.22
CA ALA A 123 8.75 -15.77 15.22
C ALA A 123 7.61 -14.94 14.62
N LEU A 124 6.53 -15.49 14.06
CA LEU A 124 5.47 -14.69 13.44
C LEU A 124 4.06 -15.19 13.80
N SER A 125 3.74 -15.15 15.09
CA SER A 125 2.34 -15.19 15.57
C SER A 125 1.72 -13.79 15.38
N LEU A 126 1.39 -13.45 14.12
CA LEU A 126 0.49 -12.31 13.85
C LEU A 126 -0.92 -12.54 14.43
N THR A 127 -1.19 -13.74 14.94
CA THR A 127 -2.37 -14.12 15.71
C THR A 127 -2.36 -13.61 17.17
N SER A 128 -1.22 -13.27 17.77
CA SER A 128 -1.21 -12.77 19.17
C SER A 128 -1.46 -11.27 19.29
N LEU A 129 -0.96 -10.47 18.34
CA LEU A 129 -1.12 -9.01 18.35
C LEU A 129 -2.56 -8.56 18.04
N LEU A 130 -3.27 -9.28 17.17
CA LEU A 130 -4.69 -9.01 16.92
C LEU A 130 -5.59 -9.44 18.08
N ARG A 131 -5.21 -10.49 18.84
CA ARG A 131 -6.03 -10.97 19.97
C ARG A 131 -5.98 -10.01 21.16
N LEU A 132 -4.83 -9.39 21.44
CA LEU A 132 -4.69 -8.42 22.55
C LEU A 132 -5.43 -7.10 22.31
N GLN A 133 -5.55 -6.66 21.06
CA GLN A 133 -6.30 -5.45 20.73
C GLN A 133 -7.82 -5.72 20.72
N TRP A 134 -8.26 -6.93 20.34
CA TRP A 134 -9.69 -7.27 20.29
C TRP A 134 -10.32 -7.40 21.68
N GLU A 135 -9.59 -7.91 22.68
CA GLU A 135 -10.10 -8.00 24.06
C GLU A 135 -10.31 -6.63 24.73
N ARG A 136 -9.65 -5.57 24.25
CA ARG A 136 -9.90 -4.19 24.71
C ARG A 136 -11.13 -3.53 24.07
N PHE A 137 -11.47 -3.90 22.85
CA PHE A 137 -12.66 -3.36 22.18
C PHE A 137 -13.96 -4.04 22.63
N SER A 138 -13.90 -5.27 23.15
CA SER A 138 -15.10 -5.94 23.70
C SER A 138 -15.51 -5.41 25.08
N SER A 139 -14.58 -4.85 25.86
CA SER A 139 -14.91 -4.37 27.22
C SER A 139 -15.72 -3.07 27.25
N ASN A 140 -15.68 -2.27 26.17
CA ASN A 140 -16.38 -0.97 26.10
C ASN A 140 -17.74 -1.02 25.38
N VAL A 141 -18.09 -2.13 24.72
CA VAL A 141 -19.40 -2.33 24.05
C VAL A 141 -20.37 -3.09 24.97
N SER A 142 -20.29 -2.83 26.29
CA SER A 142 -21.23 -3.37 27.28
C SER A 142 -21.83 -2.27 28.17
N LEU A 143 -21.56 -0.98 27.89
CA LEU A 143 -22.03 0.13 28.71
C LEU A 143 -22.54 1.28 27.84
N ILE A 144 -23.53 0.98 27.01
CA ILE A 144 -24.49 1.97 26.51
C ILE A 144 -25.87 1.31 26.61
N LYS A 145 -26.55 1.58 27.72
CA LYS A 145 -28.00 1.46 27.84
C LYS A 145 -28.51 2.75 28.48
#